data_AF-A0A2G9XNY8-F1
#
_entry.id   AF-A0A2G9XNY8-F1
#
_cell.length_a   1.000
_cell.length_b   1.000
_cell.length_c   1.000
_cell.angle_alpha   90.00
_cell.angle_beta   90.00
_cell.angle_gamma   90.00
#
_symmetry.space_group_name_H-M   'P 1'
#
loop_
_entity.id
_entity.type
_entity.pdbx_description
1 polymer ?
#
loop_
_entity_poly.entity_id
_entity_poly.type
_entity_poly.pdbx_seq_one_letter_code
_entity_poly.pdbx_strand_id
1 'polypeptide(L)'
;MNYFLIETGIRPVGEVWATMMNVGEQDFPEDITNQALTLGKNIVAAVKNKIKTKKVEKQMQAFRKRMQSLVLYRKDEWHYEYKCWQEKK
;
A
#
# COMPACT_ATOMS: atom_id res chain seq x y z
N MET A 1 1.27 -9.81 -1.20
CA MET A 1 1.43 -8.46 -0.62
C MET A 1 2.40 -7.60 -1.43
N ASN A 2 1.87 -6.55 -2.06
CA ASN A 2 2.55 -5.76 -3.09
C ASN A 2 3.47 -4.68 -2.46
N TYR A 3 4.79 -4.89 -2.51
CA TYR A 3 5.79 -3.99 -1.89
C TYR A 3 5.72 -2.56 -2.44
N PHE A 4 5.59 -2.44 -3.76
CA PHE A 4 5.49 -1.15 -4.45
C PHE A 4 4.38 -0.26 -3.88
N LEU A 5 3.19 -0.83 -3.64
CA LEU A 5 2.05 -0.07 -3.12
C LEU A 5 2.35 0.50 -1.72
N ILE A 6 3.03 -0.28 -0.87
CA ILE A 6 3.41 0.17 0.47
C ILE A 6 4.43 1.31 0.40
N GLU A 7 5.40 1.20 -0.51
CA GLU A 7 6.42 2.23 -0.74
C GLU A 7 5.81 3.54 -1.26
N THR A 8 4.74 3.47 -2.07
CA THR A 8 3.99 4.65 -2.54
C THR A 8 3.02 5.21 -1.50
N GLY A 9 2.98 4.65 -0.28
CA GLY A 9 2.16 5.17 0.82
C GLY A 9 0.81 4.47 1.04
N ILE A 10 0.53 3.39 0.31
CA ILE A 10 -0.72 2.63 0.44
C ILE A 10 -0.62 1.66 1.63
N ARG A 11 -1.70 1.56 2.39
CA ARG A 11 -1.83 0.63 3.53
C ARG A 11 -2.78 -0.51 3.15
N PRO A 12 -2.26 -1.70 2.76
CA PRO A 12 -3.13 -2.80 2.38
C PRO A 12 -3.90 -3.32 3.60
N VAL A 13 -5.22 -3.42 3.46
CA VAL A 13 -6.13 -3.96 4.50
C VAL A 13 -6.39 -5.45 4.28
N GLY A 14 -6.35 -5.89 3.03
CA GLY A 14 -6.51 -7.28 2.61
C GLY A 14 -6.49 -7.38 1.09
N GLU A 15 -6.73 -8.59 0.58
CA GLU A 15 -6.81 -8.88 -0.85
C GLU A 15 -7.93 -9.89 -1.08
N VAL A 16 -8.60 -9.78 -2.22
CA VAL A 16 -9.56 -10.75 -2.75
C VAL A 16 -9.20 -10.94 -4.21
N TRP A 17 -9.17 -12.18 -4.68
CA TRP A 17 -8.92 -12.51 -6.07
C TRP A 17 -9.97 -13.49 -6.56
N ALA A 18 -10.31 -13.40 -7.85
CA ALA A 18 -11.16 -14.36 -8.53
C ALA A 18 -10.41 -14.83 -9.78
N THR A 19 -10.35 -16.14 -9.99
CA THR A 19 -9.81 -16.73 -11.23
C THR A 19 -10.93 -16.90 -12.24
N MET A 20 -10.65 -16.71 -13.54
CA MET A 20 -11.66 -16.92 -14.59
C MET A 20 -12.23 -18.35 -14.61
N MET A 21 -11.48 -19.32 -14.08
CA MET A 21 -11.96 -20.70 -13.88
C MET A 21 -13.08 -20.80 -12.83
N ASN A 22 -13.12 -19.86 -11.88
CA ASN A 22 -14.10 -19.86 -10.79
C ASN A 22 -15.31 -19.00 -11.12
N VAL A 23 -15.25 -18.10 -12.10
CA VAL A 23 -16.36 -17.22 -12.45
C VAL A 23 -17.21 -17.90 -13.52
N GLY A 24 -18.49 -18.14 -13.22
CA GLY A 24 -19.44 -18.65 -14.22
C GLY A 24 -19.69 -17.62 -15.33
N GLU A 25 -20.52 -17.94 -16.31
CA GLU A 25 -20.75 -17.06 -17.47
C GLU A 25 -21.21 -15.63 -17.09
N GLN A 26 -21.84 -15.42 -15.93
CA GLN A 26 -22.30 -14.10 -15.50
C GLN A 26 -22.14 -13.77 -13.99
N ASP A 27 -21.90 -14.74 -13.12
CA ASP A 27 -21.89 -14.51 -11.66
C ASP A 27 -20.56 -14.92 -10.98
N PHE A 28 -20.14 -14.09 -10.03
CA PHE A 28 -19.08 -14.45 -9.09
C PHE A 28 -19.61 -15.49 -8.10
N PRO A 29 -18.81 -16.53 -7.77
CA PRO A 29 -19.14 -17.46 -6.70
C PRO A 29 -19.49 -16.74 -5.39
N GLU A 30 -20.40 -17.35 -4.63
CA GLU A 30 -20.89 -16.80 -3.37
C GLU A 30 -19.76 -16.59 -2.35
N ASP A 31 -18.77 -17.48 -2.33
CA ASP A 31 -17.60 -17.38 -1.45
C ASP A 31 -16.74 -16.15 -1.79
N ILE A 32 -16.49 -15.88 -3.08
CA ILE A 32 -15.76 -14.69 -3.53
C ILE A 32 -16.54 -13.42 -3.19
N THR A 33 -17.85 -13.44 -3.41
CA THR A 33 -18.73 -12.30 -3.08
C THR A 33 -18.71 -12.01 -1.57
N ASN A 34 -18.80 -13.04 -0.75
CA ASN A 34 -18.74 -12.91 0.71
C ASN A 34 -17.37 -12.43 1.20
N GLN A 35 -16.27 -12.88 0.58
CA GLN A 35 -14.93 -12.37 0.84
C GLN A 35 -14.82 -10.88 0.49
N ALA A 36 -15.34 -10.46 -0.66
CA ALA A 36 -15.33 -9.06 -1.09
C ALA A 36 -16.14 -8.16 -0.14
N LEU A 37 -17.34 -8.60 0.26
CA LEU A 37 -18.17 -7.87 1.22
C LEU A 37 -17.49 -7.75 2.60
N THR A 38 -16.86 -8.83 3.05
CA THR A 38 -16.09 -8.84 4.31
C THR A 38 -14.90 -7.90 4.24
N LEU A 39 -14.15 -7.91 3.13
CA LEU A 39 -13.04 -6.99 2.91
C LEU A 39 -13.53 -5.53 2.90
N GLY A 40 -14.68 -5.24 2.27
CA GLY A 40 -15.30 -3.92 2.31
C GLY A 40 -15.56 -3.42 3.74
N LYS A 41 -16.15 -4.25 4.59
CA LYS A 41 -16.36 -3.94 6.02
C LYS A 41 -15.04 -3.67 6.74
N ASN A 42 -14.02 -4.48 6.48
CA ASN A 42 -12.69 -4.33 7.07
C ASN A 42 -12.01 -3.02 6.63
N ILE A 43 -12.17 -2.60 5.36
CA ILE A 43 -11.65 -1.33 4.85
C ILE A 43 -12.30 -0.16 5.59
N VAL A 44 -13.63 -0.15 5.72
CA VAL A 44 -14.35 0.91 6.43
C VAL A 44 -13.90 0.97 7.90
N ALA A 45 -13.78 -0.18 8.56
CA ALA A 45 -13.26 -0.24 9.94
C ALA A 45 -11.81 0.26 10.05
N ALA A 46 -10.95 -0.11 9.08
CA ALA A 46 -9.56 0.32 9.06
C ALA A 46 -9.40 1.83 8.88
N VAL A 47 -10.23 2.44 8.03
CA VAL A 47 -10.28 3.90 7.84
C VAL A 47 -10.77 4.58 9.12
N LYS A 48 -11.89 4.11 9.69
CA LYS A 48 -12.47 4.71 10.91
C LYS A 48 -11.50 4.66 12.09
N ASN A 49 -10.83 3.53 12.28
CA ASN A 49 -9.92 3.31 13.40
C ASN A 49 -8.47 3.73 13.10
N LYS A 50 -8.20 4.26 11.89
CA LYS A 50 -6.86 4.63 11.42
C LYS A 50 -5.82 3.53 11.68
N ILE A 51 -6.17 2.29 11.33
CA ILE A 51 -5.34 1.12 11.64
C ILE A 51 -3.96 1.27 11.01
N LYS A 52 -2.92 1.10 11.83
CA LYS A 52 -1.52 1.08 11.40
C LYS A 52 -0.88 -0.24 11.81
N THR A 53 -0.55 -1.07 10.81
CA THR A 53 0.10 -2.35 11.06
C THR A 53 1.61 -2.15 11.20
N LYS A 54 2.22 -2.69 12.26
CA LYS A 54 3.67 -2.58 12.52
C LYS A 54 4.52 -3.01 11.32
N LYS A 55 4.09 -4.04 10.59
CA LYS A 55 4.77 -4.54 9.38
C LYS A 55 4.82 -3.49 8.26
N VAL A 56 3.69 -2.85 7.98
CA VAL A 56 3.57 -1.79 6.95
C VAL A 56 4.39 -0.58 7.35
N GLU A 57 4.30 -0.14 8.62
CA GLU A 57 5.13 0.96 9.14
C GLU A 57 6.63 0.68 8.99
N LYS A 58 7.07 -0.53 9.35
CA LYS A 58 8.48 -0.91 9.23
C LYS A 58 8.96 -0.85 7.78
N GLN A 59 8.14 -1.30 6.83
CA GLN A 59 8.45 -1.25 5.40
C GLN A 59 8.49 0.19 4.89
N MET A 60 7.50 1.01 5.21
CA MET A 60 7.46 2.44 4.85
C MET A 60 8.67 3.20 5.41
N GLN A 61 9.05 2.94 6.66
CA GLN A 61 10.22 3.56 7.28
C GLN A 61 11.53 3.10 6.64
N ALA A 62 11.67 1.81 6.33
CA ALA A 62 12.84 1.28 5.66
C ALA A 62 13.01 1.91 4.26
N PHE A 63 11.91 2.03 3.52
CA PHE A 63 11.90 2.70 2.23
C PHE A 63 12.26 4.19 2.36
N ARG A 64 11.65 4.91 3.30
CA ARG A 64 11.95 6.33 3.56
C ARG A 64 13.45 6.54 3.86
N LYS A 65 14.05 5.70 4.71
CA LYS A 65 15.48 5.78 5.02
C LYS A 65 16.34 5.56 3.78
N ARG A 66 16.01 4.57 2.95
CA ARG A 66 16.71 4.29 1.70
C ARG A 66 16.63 5.49 0.74
N MET A 67 15.44 6.06 0.55
CA MET A 67 15.25 7.24 -0.30
C MET A 67 16.01 8.45 0.22
N GLN A 68 16.04 8.66 1.54
CA GLN A 68 16.82 9.72 2.15
C GLN A 68 18.32 9.58 1.83
N SER A 69 18.90 8.40 2.02
CA SER A 69 20.30 8.14 1.69
C SER A 69 20.60 8.36 0.21
N LEU A 70 19.69 7.94 -0.68
CA LEU A 70 19.85 8.10 -2.13
C LEU A 70 19.81 9.57 -2.56
N VAL A 71 18.83 10.33 -2.08
CA VAL A 71 18.67 11.76 -2.41
C VAL A 71 19.86 12.57 -1.87
N LEU A 72 20.39 12.23 -0.69
CA LEU A 72 21.59 12.88 -0.15
C LEU A 72 22.84 12.57 -0.98
N TYR A 73 22.98 11.32 -1.43
CA TYR A 73 24.11 10.89 -2.27
C TYR A 73 24.06 11.56 -3.65
N ARG A 74 22.87 11.70 -4.24
CA ARG A 74 22.66 12.29 -5.57
C ARG A 74 22.22 13.76 -5.54
N LYS A 75 22.47 14.48 -4.46
CA LYS A 75 22.02 15.88 -4.27
C LYS A 75 22.42 16.82 -5.42
N ASP A 76 23.56 16.56 -6.06
CA ASP A 76 24.13 17.38 -7.14
C ASP A 76 23.50 17.04 -8.52
N GLU A 77 22.81 15.91 -8.65
CA GLU A 77 22.05 15.54 -9.85
C GLU A 77 20.55 15.80 -9.66
N TRP A 78 20.04 15.55 -8.45
CA TRP A 78 18.61 15.53 -8.11
C TRP A 78 18.23 16.75 -7.26
N HIS A 79 18.47 17.94 -7.82
CA HIS A 79 18.29 19.21 -7.12
C HIS A 79 16.84 19.44 -6.64
N TYR A 80 15.84 19.05 -7.45
CA TYR A 80 14.43 19.23 -7.11
C TYR A 80 13.99 18.31 -5.97
N GLU A 81 14.38 17.04 -6.03
CA GLU A 81 14.08 16.04 -5.01
C GLU A 81 14.77 16.40 -3.70
N TYR A 82 16.04 16.80 -3.75
CA TYR A 82 16.77 17.25 -2.58
C TYR A 82 16.11 18.46 -1.92
N LYS A 83 15.70 19.47 -2.72
CA LYS A 83 14.99 20.65 -2.21
C LYS A 83 13.63 20.28 -1.60
N CYS A 84 12.83 19.48 -2.29
CA CYS A 84 11.54 18.98 -1.80
C CYS A 84 11.69 18.19 -0.49
N TRP A 85 12.78 17.44 -0.34
CA TRP A 85 13.08 16.73 0.90
C TRP A 85 13.51 17.64 2.06
N GLN A 86 14.22 18.73 1.79
CA GLN A 86 14.58 19.73 2.81
C GLN A 86 13.35 20.52 3.31
N GLU A 87 12.40 20.82 2.42
CA GLU A 87 11.17 21.55 2.77
C GLU A 87 10.19 20.71 3.61
N LYS A 88 10.25 19.38 3.52
CA LYS A 88 9.35 18.44 4.22
C LYS A 88 9.93 17.91 5.55
N LYS A 89 11.05 18.46 6.00
CA LYS A 89 11.74 18.10 7.24
C LYS A 89 11.14 18.80 8.44
#